data_AF-A0A3P7EIM4-F1
#
_entry.id   AF-A0A3P7EIM4-F1
#
_cell.length_a   1.000
_cell.length_b   1.000
_cell.length_c   1.000
_cell.angle_alpha   90.00
_cell.angle_beta   90.00
_cell.angle_gamma   90.00
#
_symmetry.space_group_name_H-M   'P 1'
#
loop_
_entity.id
_entity.type
_entity.pdbx_description
1 polymer ?
#
loop_
_entity_poly.entity_id
_entity_poly.type
_entity_poly.pdbx_seq_one_letter_code
_entity_poly.pdbx_strand_id
1 'polypeptide(L)'
;AIYFATIDPTLRKEIWPFLLRVYPWASTFEQREIIRNDIFIEYQKIKKQRMKNALKTSWINIENAIIKDVIRTDRCKPYFAGDNNPNIDTMKNILLNYAFAYPEISYIQGMSDLLAPLLSTIHDESDTYWCFVGLMQQQTLFVCTPIDGRNLMEINLNYLRELLKLFVPDFFMHIASLGSDALELMFVHRWILLCYKREFPETITMHIWEACWSHYRTSYFHLFIAVAIISI
;
A
#
# COMPACT_ATOMS: atom_id res chain seq x y z
N ALA A 1 -1.59 -20.29 8.09
CA ALA A 1 -1.57 -20.84 6.72
C ALA A 1 -1.08 -19.81 5.72
N ILE A 2 -1.79 -18.67 5.57
CA ILE A 2 -1.49 -17.60 4.59
C ILE A 2 -0.02 -17.13 4.61
N TYR A 3 0.60 -16.98 5.79
CA TYR A 3 2.01 -16.59 5.87
C TYR A 3 2.98 -17.55 5.15
N PHE A 4 2.68 -18.85 5.15
CA PHE A 4 3.57 -19.88 4.61
C PHE A 4 3.22 -20.29 3.18
N ALA A 5 2.08 -19.85 2.65
CA ALA A 5 1.58 -20.26 1.36
C ALA A 5 0.80 -19.13 0.70
N THR A 6 1.03 -18.90 -0.59
CA THR A 6 0.29 -17.94 -1.40
C THR A 6 -1.19 -18.29 -1.43
N ILE A 7 -2.06 -17.28 -1.29
CA ILE A 7 -3.49 -17.47 -1.47
C ILE A 7 -3.77 -17.76 -2.95
N ASP A 8 -4.66 -18.71 -3.22
CA ASP A 8 -5.14 -18.95 -4.58
C ASP A 8 -5.70 -17.63 -5.16
N PRO A 9 -5.27 -17.18 -6.35
CA PRO A 9 -5.73 -15.92 -6.93
C PRO A 9 -7.24 -15.74 -6.96
N THR A 10 -8.01 -16.82 -7.10
CA THR A 10 -9.48 -16.78 -7.13
C THR A 10 -10.12 -16.43 -5.78
N LEU A 11 -9.45 -16.76 -4.67
CA LEU A 11 -9.95 -16.51 -3.31
C LEU A 11 -9.52 -15.14 -2.75
N ARG A 12 -8.60 -14.43 -3.42
CA ARG A 12 -8.07 -13.15 -2.92
C ARG A 12 -9.15 -12.11 -2.70
N LYS A 13 -10.13 -12.03 -3.61
CA LYS A 13 -11.25 -11.09 -3.50
C LYS A 13 -12.04 -11.27 -2.19
N GLU A 14 -12.16 -12.50 -1.71
CA GLU A 14 -12.91 -12.82 -0.49
C GLU A 14 -12.05 -12.69 0.78
N ILE A 15 -10.76 -13.02 0.68
CA ILE A 15 -9.85 -13.08 1.84
C ILE A 15 -9.20 -11.73 2.15
N TRP A 16 -8.85 -10.93 1.14
CA TRP A 16 -8.17 -9.65 1.34
C TRP A 16 -8.93 -8.67 2.24
N PRO A 17 -10.27 -8.53 2.16
CA PRO A 17 -11.01 -7.72 3.11
C PRO A 17 -10.79 -8.10 4.58
N PHE A 18 -10.52 -9.37 4.91
CA PHE A 18 -10.19 -9.79 6.28
C PHE A 18 -8.75 -9.43 6.65
N LEU A 19 -7.79 -9.73 5.77
CA LEU A 19 -6.38 -9.37 5.97
C LEU A 19 -6.21 -7.87 6.15
N LEU A 20 -6.92 -7.07 5.35
CA LEU A 20 -6.89 -5.62 5.37
C LEU A 20 -7.84 -5.00 6.41
N ARG A 21 -8.40 -5.80 7.34
CA ARG A 21 -9.24 -5.38 8.47
C ARG A 21 -10.53 -4.63 8.09
N VAL A 22 -11.03 -4.83 6.88
CA VAL A 22 -12.38 -4.39 6.49
C VAL A 22 -13.42 -5.27 7.16
N TYR A 23 -13.20 -6.59 7.19
CA TYR A 23 -14.09 -7.55 7.85
C TYR A 23 -13.44 -8.16 9.10
N PRO A 24 -14.17 -8.21 10.24
CA PRO A 24 -13.72 -8.97 11.41
C PRO A 24 -13.66 -10.47 11.09
N TRP A 25 -12.61 -11.16 11.55
CA TRP A 25 -12.47 -12.61 11.38
C TRP A 25 -13.62 -13.42 11.98
N ALA A 26 -14.21 -12.94 13.08
CA ALA A 26 -15.33 -13.60 13.74
C ALA A 26 -16.71 -13.23 13.14
N SER A 27 -16.75 -12.45 12.05
CA SER A 27 -18.01 -12.03 11.46
C SER A 27 -18.76 -13.18 10.77
N THR A 28 -20.08 -13.17 10.83
CA THR A 28 -20.93 -14.03 9.98
C THR A 28 -21.08 -13.42 8.59
N PHE A 29 -21.66 -14.17 7.66
CA PHE A 29 -21.97 -13.66 6.32
C PHE A 29 -22.94 -12.48 6.38
N GLU A 30 -24.01 -12.58 7.17
CA GLU A 30 -25.02 -11.53 7.34
C GLU A 30 -24.41 -10.26 7.93
N GLN A 31 -23.52 -10.40 8.90
CA GLN A 31 -22.79 -9.26 9.46
C GLN A 31 -21.90 -8.58 8.41
N ARG A 32 -21.26 -9.35 7.52
CA ARG A 32 -20.46 -8.77 6.42
C ARG A 32 -21.30 -8.07 5.37
N GLU A 33 -22.52 -8.54 5.09
CA GLU A 33 -23.43 -7.82 4.20
C GLU A 33 -23.87 -6.47 4.79
N ILE A 34 -24.12 -6.42 6.11
CA ILE A 34 -24.39 -5.15 6.82
C ILE A 34 -23.18 -4.22 6.72
N ILE A 35 -21.97 -4.71 7.05
CA ILE A 35 -20.74 -3.92 6.94
C ILE A 35 -20.56 -3.41 5.51
N ARG A 36 -20.75 -4.25 4.48
CA ARG A 36 -20.61 -3.86 3.07
C ARG A 36 -21.56 -2.71 2.71
N ASN A 37 -22.81 -2.76 3.17
CA ASN A 37 -23.77 -1.69 2.93
C ASN A 37 -23.38 -0.39 3.64
N ASP A 38 -22.92 -0.47 4.89
CA ASP A 38 -22.51 0.70 5.67
C ASP A 38 -21.28 1.39 5.05
N ILE A 39 -20.26 0.61 4.69
CA ILE A 39 -19.04 1.15 4.07
C ILE A 39 -19.31 1.70 2.66
N PHE A 40 -20.27 1.12 1.92
CA PHE A 40 -20.72 1.67 0.64
C PHE A 40 -21.39 3.03 0.82
N ILE A 41 -22.32 3.15 1.77
CA ILE A 41 -22.98 4.43 2.07
C ILE A 41 -21.94 5.49 2.47
N GLU A 42 -20.98 5.12 3.32
CA GLU A 42 -19.94 6.03 3.75
C GLU A 42 -19.02 6.47 2.60
N TYR A 43 -18.64 5.54 1.72
CA TYR A 43 -17.88 5.86 0.51
C TYR A 43 -18.62 6.87 -0.38
N GLN A 44 -19.93 6.70 -0.58
CA GLN A 44 -20.74 7.64 -1.35
C GLN A 44 -20.80 9.03 -0.69
N LYS A 45 -20.83 9.11 0.65
CA LYS A 45 -20.75 10.40 1.36
C LYS A 45 -19.42 11.09 1.10
N ILE A 46 -18.30 10.37 1.21
CA ILE A 46 -16.95 10.91 0.94
C ILE A 46 -16.88 11.44 -0.50
N LYS A 47 -17.31 10.63 -1.48
CA LYS A 47 -17.34 11.02 -2.90
C LYS A 47 -18.14 12.30 -3.13
N LYS A 48 -19.33 12.40 -2.53
CA LYS A 48 -20.20 13.58 -2.61
C LYS A 48 -19.58 14.81 -1.94
N GLN A 49 -18.97 14.66 -0.77
CA GLN A 49 -18.31 15.77 -0.06
C GLN A 49 -17.08 16.28 -0.81
N ARG A 50 -16.26 15.36 -1.35
CA ARG A 50 -15.12 15.70 -2.21
C ARG A 50 -15.57 16.53 -3.40
N MET A 51 -16.57 16.06 -4.15
CA MET A 51 -17.07 16.77 -5.34
C MET A 51 -17.57 18.18 -5.03
N LYS A 52 -18.15 18.41 -3.83
CA LYS A 52 -18.54 19.76 -3.38
C LYS A 52 -17.36 20.67 -3.06
N ASN A 53 -16.21 20.11 -2.68
CA ASN A 53 -15.04 20.85 -2.22
C ASN A 53 -13.90 20.94 -3.27
N ALA A 54 -14.13 20.44 -4.49
CA ALA A 54 -13.10 20.28 -5.52
C ALA A 54 -12.46 21.59 -6.04
N LEU A 55 -12.98 22.76 -5.66
CA LEU A 55 -12.57 24.05 -6.22
C LEU A 55 -11.41 24.75 -5.48
N LYS A 56 -10.81 24.16 -4.44
CA LYS A 56 -9.68 24.82 -3.74
C LYS A 56 -8.37 24.61 -4.51
N THR A 57 -7.51 25.63 -4.57
CA THR A 57 -6.24 25.57 -5.33
C THR A 57 -5.31 24.41 -4.93
N SER A 58 -5.29 24.04 -3.64
CA SER A 58 -4.50 22.90 -3.17
C SER A 58 -4.97 21.55 -3.76
N TRP A 59 -6.25 21.43 -4.10
CA TRP A 59 -6.83 20.23 -4.71
C TRP A 59 -6.31 20.00 -6.13
N ILE A 60 -6.06 21.06 -6.90
CA ILE A 60 -5.58 20.96 -8.28
C ILE A 60 -4.21 20.26 -8.32
N ASN A 61 -3.31 20.57 -7.38
CA ASN A 61 -1.99 19.96 -7.33
C ASN A 61 -2.07 18.46 -6.98
N ILE A 62 -2.93 18.10 -6.02
CA ILE A 62 -3.17 16.70 -5.63
C ILE A 62 -3.76 15.92 -6.80
N GLU A 63 -4.77 16.48 -7.47
CA GLU A 63 -5.42 15.86 -8.63
C GLU A 63 -4.43 15.66 -9.78
N ASN A 64 -3.60 16.66 -10.09
CA ASN A 64 -2.57 16.54 -11.12
C ASN A 64 -1.53 15.46 -10.79
N ALA A 65 -1.12 15.33 -9.53
CA ALA A 65 -0.20 14.28 -9.10
C ALA A 65 -0.82 12.89 -9.28
N ILE A 66 -2.08 12.72 -8.87
CA ILE A 66 -2.83 11.48 -9.05
C ILE A 66 -2.97 11.15 -10.54
N ILE A 67 -3.40 12.11 -11.38
CA ILE A 67 -3.58 11.88 -12.82
C ILE A 67 -2.28 11.41 -13.46
N LYS A 68 -1.16 12.09 -13.18
CA LYS A 68 0.16 11.73 -13.73
C LYS A 68 0.56 10.30 -13.37
N ASP A 69 0.25 9.85 -12.16
CA ASP A 69 0.57 8.50 -11.71
C ASP A 69 -0.40 7.45 -12.26
N VAL A 70 -1.69 7.74 -12.29
CA VAL A 70 -2.73 6.81 -12.73
C VAL A 70 -2.60 6.47 -14.22
N ILE A 71 -2.28 7.44 -15.08
CA ILE A 71 -2.14 7.18 -16.53
C ILE A 71 -0.96 6.25 -16.90
N ARG A 72 0.05 6.16 -16.02
CA ARG A 72 1.26 5.36 -16.19
C ARG A 72 1.21 4.02 -15.44
N THR A 73 0.23 3.83 -14.55
CA THR A 73 0.13 2.61 -13.73
C THR A 73 -0.26 1.40 -14.57
N ASP A 74 0.59 0.38 -14.53
CA ASP A 74 0.32 -0.99 -15.00
C ASP A 74 -0.38 -1.11 -16.37
N ARG A 75 -0.08 -0.22 -17.32
CA ARG A 75 -0.70 -0.21 -18.67
C ARG A 75 -0.40 -1.45 -19.51
N CYS A 76 0.58 -2.26 -19.10
CA CYS A 76 0.83 -3.58 -19.69
C CYS A 76 -0.14 -4.67 -19.19
N LYS A 77 -0.89 -4.42 -18.12
CA LYS A 77 -1.89 -5.35 -17.59
C LYS A 77 -3.21 -5.18 -18.34
N PRO A 78 -3.88 -6.28 -18.75
CA PRO A 78 -5.15 -6.21 -19.46
C PRO A 78 -6.21 -5.35 -18.76
N TYR A 79 -6.25 -5.37 -17.43
CA TYR A 79 -7.22 -4.62 -16.64
C TYR A 79 -7.11 -3.10 -16.79
N PHE A 80 -5.90 -2.57 -17.03
CA PHE A 80 -5.60 -1.14 -17.16
C PHE A 80 -5.15 -0.74 -18.58
N ALA A 81 -5.11 -1.70 -19.52
CA ALA A 81 -4.70 -1.48 -20.90
C ALA A 81 -5.77 -0.73 -21.71
N GLY A 82 -5.36 -0.13 -22.83
CA GLY A 82 -6.25 0.59 -23.75
C GLY A 82 -6.50 2.05 -23.37
N ASP A 83 -6.89 2.84 -24.37
CA ASP A 83 -7.26 4.25 -24.20
C ASP A 83 -8.68 4.37 -23.66
N ASN A 84 -8.96 5.44 -22.90
CA ASN A 84 -10.26 5.68 -22.24
C ASN A 84 -10.76 4.50 -21.39
N ASN A 85 -9.83 3.77 -20.75
CA ASN A 85 -10.18 2.64 -19.89
C ASN A 85 -10.88 3.13 -18.60
N PRO A 86 -12.13 2.71 -18.32
CA PRO A 86 -12.89 3.17 -17.16
C PRO A 86 -12.26 2.79 -15.82
N ASN A 87 -11.45 1.73 -15.76
CA ASN A 87 -10.77 1.33 -14.53
C ASN A 87 -9.68 2.34 -14.11
N ILE A 88 -9.14 3.11 -15.06
CA ILE A 88 -8.22 4.22 -14.79
C ILE A 88 -8.98 5.35 -14.08
N ASP A 89 -10.22 5.65 -14.49
CA ASP A 89 -11.06 6.63 -13.81
C ASP A 89 -11.52 6.14 -12.43
N THR A 90 -11.80 4.85 -12.27
CA THR A 90 -12.07 4.23 -10.97
C THR A 90 -10.87 4.38 -10.03
N MET A 91 -9.66 4.07 -10.50
CA MET A 91 -8.42 4.25 -9.72
C MET A 91 -8.24 5.72 -9.29
N LYS A 92 -8.40 6.65 -10.23
CA LYS A 92 -8.35 8.10 -9.95
C LYS A 92 -9.36 8.50 -8.87
N ASN A 93 -10.59 8.01 -8.97
CA ASN A 93 -11.64 8.32 -8.00
C ASN A 93 -11.33 7.82 -6.59
N ILE A 94 -10.83 6.59 -6.46
CA ILE A 94 -10.44 6.02 -5.17
C ILE A 94 -9.33 6.86 -4.52
N LEU A 95 -8.27 7.19 -5.26
CA LEU A 95 -7.15 7.98 -4.73
C LEU A 95 -7.56 9.40 -4.33
N LEU A 96 -8.40 10.05 -5.14
CA LEU A 96 -8.94 11.37 -4.83
C LEU A 96 -9.85 11.34 -3.58
N ASN A 97 -10.67 10.28 -3.43
CA ASN A 97 -11.48 10.10 -2.23
C ASN A 97 -10.62 9.80 -1.00
N TYR A 98 -9.52 9.06 -1.16
CA TYR A 98 -8.57 8.81 -0.08
C TYR A 98 -7.90 10.10 0.39
N ALA A 99 -7.33 10.88 -0.54
CA ALA A 99 -6.69 12.14 -0.23
C ALA A 99 -7.67 13.15 0.42
N PHE A 100 -8.98 13.02 0.16
CA PHE A 100 -10.01 13.87 0.76
C PHE A 100 -10.32 13.46 2.20
N ALA A 101 -10.43 12.15 2.43
CA ALA A 101 -10.75 11.59 3.73
C ALA A 101 -9.57 11.66 4.73
N TYR A 102 -8.34 11.59 4.22
CA TYR A 102 -7.09 11.56 5.00
C TYR A 102 -6.16 12.71 4.58
N PRO A 103 -6.52 13.99 4.81
CA PRO A 103 -5.76 15.15 4.34
C PRO A 103 -4.33 15.25 4.93
N GLU A 104 -4.09 14.63 6.08
CA GLU A 104 -2.78 14.58 6.73
C GLU A 104 -1.76 13.71 5.98
N ILE A 105 -2.23 12.68 5.28
CA ILE A 105 -1.41 11.86 4.38
C ILE A 105 -1.53 12.38 2.94
N SER A 106 -2.76 12.73 2.53
CA SER A 106 -3.11 13.13 1.17
C SER A 106 -2.72 12.05 0.15
N TYR A 107 -2.22 12.46 -1.02
CA TYR A 107 -1.65 11.56 -2.02
C TYR A 107 -0.12 11.64 -2.00
N ILE A 108 0.52 10.47 -1.90
CA ILE A 108 1.96 10.30 -2.03
C ILE A 108 2.23 9.56 -3.35
N GLN A 109 3.23 10.02 -4.10
CA GLN A 109 3.59 9.41 -5.37
C GLN A 109 3.92 7.91 -5.19
N GLY A 110 3.32 7.07 -6.02
CA GLY A 110 3.41 5.60 -5.89
C GLY A 110 2.24 4.95 -5.15
N MET A 111 1.33 5.70 -4.53
CA MET A 111 0.10 5.12 -3.98
C MET A 111 -0.78 4.46 -5.06
N SER A 112 -0.74 4.94 -6.30
CA SER A 112 -1.42 4.27 -7.43
C SER A 112 -0.88 2.87 -7.69
N ASP A 113 0.42 2.66 -7.52
CA ASP A 113 1.06 1.35 -7.63
C ASP A 113 0.55 0.39 -6.55
N LEU A 114 0.32 0.89 -5.34
CA LEU A 114 -0.22 0.08 -4.25
C LEU A 114 -1.70 -0.27 -4.45
N LEU A 115 -2.46 0.67 -5.00
CA LEU A 115 -3.88 0.48 -5.27
C LEU A 115 -4.14 -0.48 -6.45
N ALA A 116 -3.27 -0.51 -7.46
CA ALA A 116 -3.54 -1.23 -8.70
C ALA A 116 -3.88 -2.72 -8.50
N PRO A 117 -3.12 -3.51 -7.70
CA PRO A 117 -3.44 -4.91 -7.47
C PRO A 117 -4.74 -5.11 -6.67
N LEU A 118 -5.05 -4.21 -5.73
CA LEU A 118 -6.33 -4.23 -5.00
C LEU A 118 -7.50 -4.07 -5.98
N LEU A 119 -7.43 -3.04 -6.82
CA LEU A 119 -8.51 -2.72 -7.74
C LEU A 119 -8.71 -3.82 -8.79
N SER A 120 -7.63 -4.35 -9.36
CA SER A 120 -7.71 -5.43 -10.35
C SER A 120 -8.09 -6.80 -9.77
N THR A 121 -8.20 -6.93 -8.44
CA THR A 121 -8.60 -8.17 -7.77
C THR A 121 -10.03 -8.07 -7.24
N ILE A 122 -10.39 -6.94 -6.63
CA ILE A 122 -11.69 -6.74 -5.97
C ILE A 122 -12.75 -6.28 -6.98
N HIS A 123 -12.34 -5.46 -7.96
CA HIS A 123 -13.14 -4.83 -9.02
C HIS A 123 -14.20 -3.80 -8.56
N ASP A 124 -14.74 -3.92 -7.33
CA ASP A 124 -15.68 -2.95 -6.80
C ASP A 124 -14.97 -1.70 -6.25
N GLU A 125 -15.42 -0.50 -6.62
CA GLU A 125 -14.80 0.78 -6.26
C GLU A 125 -14.79 1.02 -4.74
N SER A 126 -15.91 0.71 -4.07
CA SER A 126 -16.08 0.94 -2.63
C SER A 126 -15.28 -0.06 -1.81
N ASP A 127 -15.42 -1.36 -2.09
CA ASP A 127 -14.69 -2.40 -1.37
C ASP A 127 -13.17 -2.24 -1.57
N THR A 128 -12.74 -1.85 -2.78
CA THR A 128 -11.33 -1.55 -3.05
C THR A 128 -10.86 -0.35 -2.24
N TYR A 129 -11.66 0.73 -2.15
CA TYR A 129 -11.31 1.89 -1.33
C TYR A 129 -11.06 1.51 0.12
N TRP A 130 -11.94 0.71 0.73
CA TRP A 130 -11.79 0.32 2.14
C TRP A 130 -10.64 -0.65 2.36
N CYS A 131 -10.39 -1.57 1.41
CA CYS A 131 -9.18 -2.39 1.45
C CYS A 131 -7.92 -1.53 1.33
N PHE A 132 -7.93 -0.49 0.49
CA PHE A 132 -6.81 0.44 0.34
C PHE A 132 -6.60 1.25 1.62
N VAL A 133 -7.67 1.76 2.27
CA VAL A 133 -7.57 2.40 3.58
C VAL A 133 -6.94 1.45 4.60
N GLY A 134 -7.39 0.20 4.66
CA GLY A 134 -6.82 -0.84 5.50
C GLY A 134 -5.33 -1.06 5.24
N LEU A 135 -4.93 -1.12 3.96
CA LEU A 135 -3.52 -1.23 3.55
C LEU A 135 -2.70 -0.05 4.08
N MET A 136 -3.17 1.18 3.86
CA MET A 136 -2.48 2.40 4.24
C MET A 136 -2.36 2.57 5.76
N GLN A 137 -3.33 2.07 6.52
CA GLN A 137 -3.31 2.10 7.99
C GLN A 137 -2.48 0.96 8.61
N GLN A 138 -2.46 -0.22 7.98
CA GLN A 138 -1.72 -1.37 8.49
C GLN A 138 -0.24 -1.35 8.13
N GLN A 139 0.07 -0.90 6.92
CA GLN A 139 1.46 -0.76 6.53
C GLN A 139 2.06 0.36 7.36
N THR A 140 3.06 0.00 8.17
CA THR A 140 3.96 0.91 8.87
C THR A 140 4.83 1.69 7.89
N LEU A 141 4.29 2.16 6.77
CA LEU A 141 5.01 2.77 5.66
C LEU A 141 4.51 4.18 5.32
N PHE A 142 3.24 4.50 5.58
CA PHE A 142 2.60 5.71 5.04
C PHE A 142 1.98 6.66 6.05
N VAL A 143 2.26 6.50 7.34
CA VAL A 143 1.92 7.55 8.30
C VAL A 143 2.96 8.67 8.15
N CYS A 144 2.66 9.63 7.27
CA CYS A 144 3.42 10.88 7.14
C CYS A 144 3.19 11.81 8.34
N THR A 145 2.24 11.50 9.23
CA THR A 145 2.20 12.15 10.53
C THR A 145 3.30 11.52 11.40
N PRO A 146 4.32 12.31 11.75
CA PRO A 146 5.40 11.76 12.52
C PRO A 146 4.88 11.30 13.87
N ILE A 147 5.05 10.02 14.19
CA ILE A 147 4.97 9.56 15.58
C ILE A 147 6.19 10.21 16.26
N ASP A 148 5.94 11.17 17.15
CA ASP A 148 6.98 11.92 17.87
C ASP A 148 7.97 12.71 17.00
N GLY A 149 7.52 13.30 15.89
CA GLY A 149 8.38 14.14 15.02
C GLY A 149 9.22 13.37 13.98
N ARG A 150 9.21 12.02 13.95
CA ARG A 150 9.97 11.22 12.98
C ARG A 150 9.14 10.62 11.84
N ASN A 151 9.69 10.70 10.63
CA ASN A 151 9.15 10.06 9.43
C ASN A 151 9.18 8.54 9.58
N LEU A 152 8.06 7.87 9.28
CA LEU A 152 7.95 6.43 9.39
C LEU A 152 8.94 5.66 8.50
N MET A 153 9.29 6.18 7.32
CA MET A 153 10.37 5.62 6.50
C MET A 153 11.71 5.64 7.24
N GLU A 154 12.02 6.73 7.96
CA GLU A 154 13.25 6.84 8.75
C GLU A 154 13.28 5.80 9.87
N ILE A 155 12.15 5.54 10.52
CA ILE A 155 12.01 4.47 11.52
C ILE A 155 12.30 3.10 10.90
N ASN A 156 11.71 2.80 9.73
CA ASN A 156 11.95 1.54 9.03
C ASN A 156 13.42 1.38 8.62
N LEU A 157 14.04 2.42 8.07
CA LEU A 157 15.45 2.40 7.70
C LEU A 157 16.35 2.25 8.93
N ASN A 158 15.96 2.84 10.06
CA ASN A 158 16.69 2.66 11.31
C ASN A 158 16.64 1.21 11.81
N TYR A 159 15.45 0.60 11.82
CA TYR A 159 15.34 -0.82 12.15
C TYR A 159 16.08 -1.69 11.16
N LEU A 160 16.04 -1.37 9.87
CA LEU A 160 16.80 -2.10 8.86
C LEU A 160 18.31 -2.03 9.12
N ARG A 161 18.86 -0.86 9.49
CA ARG A 161 20.28 -0.75 9.88
C ARG A 161 20.63 -1.65 11.05
N GLU A 162 19.82 -1.66 12.11
CA GLU A 162 20.04 -2.52 13.26
C GLU A 162 19.93 -4.02 12.89
N LEU A 163 19.00 -4.37 12.01
CA LEU A 163 18.89 -5.73 11.49
C LEU A 163 20.11 -6.11 10.64
N LEU A 164 20.59 -5.24 9.76
CA LEU A 164 21.78 -5.48 8.94
C LEU A 164 23.02 -5.65 9.82
N LYS A 165 23.17 -4.83 10.86
CA LYS A 165 24.25 -4.96 11.84
C LYS A 165 24.24 -6.32 12.56
N LEU A 166 23.05 -6.88 12.80
CA LEU A 166 22.89 -8.17 13.46
C LEU A 166 23.08 -9.37 12.52
N PHE A 167 22.46 -9.33 11.34
CA PHE A 167 22.35 -10.48 10.44
C PHE A 167 23.39 -10.51 9.32
N VAL A 168 23.91 -9.36 8.90
CA VAL A 168 24.88 -9.23 7.80
C VAL A 168 26.00 -8.25 8.18
N PRO A 169 26.75 -8.53 9.28
CA PRO A 169 27.65 -7.56 9.89
C PRO A 169 28.76 -7.09 8.94
N ASP A 170 29.29 -7.96 8.08
CA ASP A 170 30.34 -7.60 7.12
C ASP A 170 29.84 -6.57 6.11
N PHE A 171 28.62 -6.75 5.58
CA PHE A 171 27.98 -5.78 4.70
C PHE A 171 27.69 -4.46 5.42
N PHE A 172 27.19 -4.52 6.65
CA PHE A 172 26.95 -3.33 7.45
C PHE A 172 28.24 -2.53 7.69
N MET A 173 29.34 -3.20 8.05
CA MET A 173 30.64 -2.56 8.22
C MET A 173 31.15 -1.96 6.91
N HIS A 174 30.95 -2.65 5.79
CA HIS A 174 31.31 -2.11 4.47
C HIS A 174 30.55 -0.81 4.17
N ILE A 175 29.22 -0.81 4.29
CA ILE A 175 28.43 0.42 4.08
C ILE A 175 28.85 1.52 5.05
N ALA A 176 29.05 1.19 6.33
CA ALA A 176 29.49 2.18 7.32
C ALA A 176 30.85 2.80 6.95
N SER A 177 31.75 2.04 6.31
CA SER A 177 33.04 2.54 5.84
C SER A 177 32.94 3.50 4.65
N LEU A 178 31.84 3.46 3.89
CA LEU A 178 31.60 4.37 2.77
C LEU A 178 31.10 5.76 3.20
N GLY A 179 30.71 5.93 4.47
CA GLY A 179 30.28 7.20 5.05
C GLY A 179 28.84 7.22 5.54
N SER A 180 28.44 8.33 6.19
CA SER A 180 27.09 8.52 6.75
C SER A 180 25.99 8.41 5.71
N ASP A 181 26.24 8.91 4.50
CA ASP A 181 25.24 8.96 3.43
C ASP A 181 24.89 7.55 2.94
N ALA A 182 25.85 6.63 2.96
CA ALA A 182 25.60 5.23 2.62
C ALA A 182 24.70 4.53 3.65
N LEU A 183 24.77 4.94 4.93
CA LEU A 183 23.89 4.45 6.00
C LEU A 183 22.46 4.99 5.91
N GLU A 184 22.17 5.95 5.02
CA GLU A 184 20.79 6.32 4.70
C GLU A 184 20.06 5.20 3.94
N LEU A 185 20.82 4.26 3.34
CA LEU A 185 20.30 3.12 2.60
C LEU A 185 19.29 3.52 1.50
N MET A 186 19.57 4.61 0.78
CA MET A 186 18.65 5.15 -0.24
C MET A 186 18.27 4.14 -1.33
N PHE A 187 19.10 3.12 -1.57
CA PHE A 187 18.81 2.04 -2.51
C PHE A 187 17.61 1.16 -2.10
N VAL A 188 17.30 1.04 -0.81
CA VAL A 188 16.14 0.26 -0.31
C VAL A 188 14.86 1.09 -0.25
N HIS A 189 14.94 2.41 -0.41
CA HIS A 189 13.80 3.30 -0.20
C HIS A 189 12.60 2.91 -1.09
N ARG A 190 12.85 2.59 -2.36
CA ARG A 190 11.79 2.16 -3.29
C ARG A 190 11.19 0.81 -2.89
N TRP A 191 12.00 -0.10 -2.37
CA TRP A 191 11.56 -1.43 -1.96
C TRP A 191 10.56 -1.32 -0.82
N ILE A 192 10.91 -0.53 0.19
CA ILE A 192 10.08 -0.29 1.36
C ILE A 192 8.84 0.51 0.96
N LEU A 193 9.00 1.62 0.23
CA LEU A 193 7.90 2.50 -0.17
C LEU A 193 6.83 1.77 -0.99
N LEU A 194 7.22 0.94 -1.96
CA LEU A 194 6.28 0.26 -2.85
C LEU A 194 6.02 -1.19 -2.45
N CYS A 195 6.40 -1.57 -1.22
CA CYS A 195 6.31 -2.93 -0.70
C CYS A 195 6.76 -3.97 -1.74
N TYR A 196 7.94 -3.73 -2.32
CA TYR A 196 8.61 -4.56 -3.33
C TYR A 196 7.89 -4.75 -4.68
N LYS A 197 6.78 -4.05 -4.94
CA LYS A 197 6.00 -4.21 -6.19
C LYS A 197 6.82 -3.99 -7.47
N ARG A 198 7.85 -3.13 -7.40
CA ARG A 198 8.73 -2.84 -8.54
C ARG A 198 9.95 -3.76 -8.65
N GLU A 199 10.20 -4.59 -7.64
CA GLU A 199 11.37 -5.48 -7.59
C GLU A 199 11.02 -6.92 -7.99
N PHE A 200 9.75 -7.31 -7.85
CA PHE A 200 9.31 -8.68 -8.13
C PHE A 200 8.14 -8.77 -9.11
N PRO A 201 8.05 -9.90 -9.86
CA PRO A 201 6.84 -10.25 -10.59
C PRO A 201 5.60 -10.28 -9.68
N GLU A 202 4.44 -10.00 -10.26
CA GLU A 202 3.17 -9.88 -9.53
C GLU A 202 2.89 -11.06 -8.59
N THR A 203 3.08 -12.30 -9.04
CA THR A 203 2.84 -13.48 -8.20
C THR A 203 3.66 -13.49 -6.91
N ILE A 204 4.92 -13.07 -6.98
CA ILE A 204 5.81 -12.99 -5.81
C ILE A 204 5.42 -11.79 -4.95
N THR A 205 5.15 -10.64 -5.56
CA THR A 205 4.68 -9.44 -4.85
C THR A 205 3.41 -9.73 -4.05
N MET A 206 2.44 -10.44 -4.63
CA MET A 206 1.21 -10.80 -3.91
C MET A 206 1.49 -11.70 -2.72
N HIS A 207 2.40 -12.68 -2.86
CA HIS A 207 2.79 -13.52 -1.73
C HIS A 207 3.46 -12.72 -0.60
N ILE A 208 4.36 -11.80 -0.95
CA ILE A 208 5.00 -10.89 0.03
C ILE A 208 3.94 -10.08 0.77
N TRP A 209 2.98 -9.51 0.04
CA TRP A 209 1.93 -8.68 0.62
C TRP A 209 1.04 -9.49 1.56
N GLU A 210 0.56 -10.65 1.12
CA GLU A 210 -0.29 -11.55 1.91
C GLU A 210 0.43 -12.03 3.19
N ALA A 211 1.73 -12.33 3.09
CA ALA A 211 2.54 -12.67 4.25
C ALA A 211 2.69 -11.49 5.22
N CYS A 212 2.97 -10.29 4.73
CA CYS A 212 3.03 -9.07 5.55
C CYS A 212 1.70 -8.77 6.25
N TRP A 213 0.57 -8.85 5.53
CA TRP A 213 -0.76 -8.56 6.08
C TRP A 213 -1.25 -9.61 7.08
N SER A 214 -0.65 -10.81 7.08
CA SER A 214 -0.96 -11.82 8.09
C SER A 214 -0.45 -11.45 9.49
N HIS A 215 0.46 -10.47 9.61
CA HIS A 215 1.10 -10.06 10.86
C HIS A 215 1.66 -11.24 11.69
N TYR A 216 2.07 -12.32 11.03
CA TYR A 216 2.54 -13.50 11.72
C TYR A 216 3.88 -13.20 12.41
N ARG A 217 3.87 -13.25 13.75
CA ARG A 217 4.98 -12.95 14.68
C ARG A 217 5.49 -11.51 14.70
N THR A 218 5.41 -10.76 13.60
CA THR A 218 5.86 -9.36 13.54
C THR A 218 5.09 -8.57 12.49
N SER A 219 4.94 -7.27 12.74
CA SER A 219 4.44 -6.30 11.75
C SER A 219 5.55 -5.76 10.83
N TYR A 220 6.81 -6.08 11.11
CA TYR A 220 7.98 -5.59 10.36
C TYR A 220 8.57 -6.65 9.43
N PHE A 221 7.76 -7.64 9.01
CA PHE A 221 8.24 -8.74 8.18
C PHE A 221 8.87 -8.24 6.88
N HIS A 222 8.35 -7.15 6.30
CA HIS A 222 8.92 -6.51 5.13
C HIS A 222 10.38 -6.10 5.30
N LEU A 223 10.88 -5.80 6.50
CA LEU A 223 12.29 -5.48 6.71
C LEU A 223 13.19 -6.72 6.63
N PHE A 224 12.69 -7.87 7.06
CA PHE A 224 13.41 -9.14 6.93
C PHE A 224 13.55 -9.56 5.46
N ILE A 225 12.59 -9.19 4.61
CA ILE A 225 12.72 -9.37 3.16
C ILE A 225 13.88 -8.53 2.62
N ALA A 226 14.04 -7.27 3.04
CA ALA A 226 15.18 -6.45 2.63
C ALA A 226 16.51 -7.08 3.08
N VAL A 227 16.60 -7.54 4.32
CA VAL A 227 17.79 -8.25 4.83
C VAL A 227 18.08 -9.48 3.97
N ALA A 228 17.05 -10.29 3.66
CA ALA A 228 17.21 -11.49 2.85
C ALA A 228 17.73 -11.16 1.43
N ILE A 229 17.22 -10.11 0.80
CA ILE A 229 17.70 -9.66 -0.53
C ILE A 229 19.16 -9.20 -0.46
N ILE A 230 19.52 -8.43 0.58
CA ILE A 230 20.89 -7.90 0.77
C ILE A 230 21.90 -9.01 1.09
N SER A 231 21.44 -10.14 1.64
CA SER A 231 22.30 -11.25 2.03
C SER A 231 22.70 -12.18 0.88
N ILE A 232 22.17 -11.95 -0.34
CA ILE A 232 22.49 -12.71 -1.55
C ILE A 232 23.76 -12.15 -2.18
#